data_AF-A0A1C6Q8U1-F1
#
_entry.id   AF-A0A1C6Q8U1-F1
#
_cell.length_a   1.000
_cell.length_b   1.000
_cell.length_c   1.000
_cell.angle_alpha   90.00
_cell.angle_beta   90.00
_cell.angle_gamma   90.00
#
_symmetry.space_group_name_H-M   'P 1'
#
loop_
_entity.id
_entity.type
_entity.pdbx_description
1 polymer ?
#
loop_
_entity_poly.entity_id
_entity_poly.type
_entity_poly.pdbx_seq_one_letter_code
_entity_poly.pdbx_strand_id
1 'polypeptide(L)' 'MRGSAYPDRMDEYRARPVRSGPVPSAPVPDGDEVEYAECVLCRERTEYPETHKGITLCPVCEWHEAQRSACSG' A
#
# COMPACT_ATOMS: atom_id res chain seq x y z
N MET A 1 11.47 -11.60 39.76
CA MET A 1 10.30 -10.83 39.31
C MET A 1 10.78 -9.76 38.33
N ARG A 2 10.94 -10.10 37.05
CA ARG A 2 11.19 -9.11 35.98
C ARG A 2 9.87 -8.94 35.25
N GLY A 3 9.11 -7.90 35.62
CA GLY A 3 7.91 -7.51 34.89
C GLY A 3 8.28 -7.15 33.47
N SER A 4 7.47 -7.61 32.51
CA SER A 4 7.67 -7.40 31.09
C SER A 4 7.83 -5.90 30.80
N ALA A 5 9.02 -5.47 30.39
CA ALA A 5 9.36 -4.09 30.03
C ALA A 5 8.71 -3.61 28.71
N TYR A 6 7.65 -4.29 28.27
CA TYR A 6 7.07 -4.16 26.93
C TYR A 6 5.83 -3.25 26.81
N PRO A 7 5.05 -2.87 27.85
CA PRO A 7 3.93 -1.93 27.64
C PRO A 7 4.42 -0.47 27.50
N ASP A 8 5.40 -0.04 28.31
CA ASP A 8 5.85 1.36 28.37
C ASP A 8 6.42 1.86 27.02
N ARG A 9 7.18 1.01 26.33
CA ARG A 9 7.76 1.33 25.01
C ARG A 9 6.69 1.47 23.90
N MET A 10 5.59 0.73 23.99
CA MET A 10 4.53 0.78 22.97
C MET A 10 3.64 2.02 23.16
N ASP A 11 3.43 2.43 24.41
CA ASP A 11 2.78 3.69 24.76
C ASP A 11 3.65 4.90 24.38
N GLU A 12 4.96 4.85 24.63
CA GLU A 12 5.90 5.87 24.12
C GLU A 12 5.84 5.99 22.60
N TYR A 13 5.83 4.88 21.86
CA TYR A 13 5.71 4.90 20.40
C TYR A 13 4.43 5.61 19.93
N ARG A 14 3.29 5.33 20.58
CA ARG A 14 2.01 5.97 20.28
C ARG A 14 1.99 7.46 20.63
N ALA A 15 2.69 7.85 21.70
CA ALA A 15 2.78 9.23 22.15
C ALA A 15 3.71 10.11 21.29
N ARG A 16 4.53 9.52 20.41
CA ARG A 16 5.42 10.30 19.52
C ARG A 16 4.58 11.12 18.54
N PRO A 17 4.76 12.46 18.50
CA PRO A 17 4.04 13.30 17.56
C PRO A 17 4.49 12.97 16.14
N VAL A 18 3.54 12.63 15.26
CA VAL A 18 3.83 12.50 13.83
C VAL A 18 4.15 13.88 13.27
N ARG A 19 5.24 13.99 12.52
CA ARG A 19 5.55 15.23 11.79
C ARG A 19 4.64 15.29 10.57
N SER A 20 3.51 15.97 10.68
CA SER A 20 2.55 16.20 9.58
C SER A 20 3.00 17.27 8.58
N GLY A 21 4.31 17.44 8.39
CA GLY A 21 4.83 18.37 7.39
C GLY A 21 4.41 17.94 5.98
N PRO A 22 4.32 18.88 5.02
CA PRO A 22 4.02 18.53 3.64
C PRO A 22 5.05 17.52 3.14
N VAL A 23 4.57 16.33 2.77
CA VAL A 23 5.39 15.33 2.10
C VAL A 23 5.68 15.90 0.71
N PRO A 24 6.94 16.03 0.28
CA PRO A 24 7.22 16.44 -1.08
C PRO A 24 6.62 15.37 -2.01
N SER A 25 5.60 15.73 -2.79
CA SER A 25 5.14 14.90 -3.89
C SER A 25 6.32 14.76 -4.86
N ALA A 26 6.82 13.53 -5.02
CA ALA A 26 7.71 13.24 -6.13
C ALA A 26 6.97 13.58 -7.43
N PRO A 27 7.67 14.11 -8.45
CA PRO A 27 7.06 14.33 -9.74
C PRO A 27 6.57 12.99 -10.29
N VAL A 28 5.26 12.89 -10.50
CA VAL A 28 4.67 11.79 -11.27
C VAL A 28 5.04 12.08 -12.72
N PRO A 29 5.68 11.16 -13.45
CA PRO A 29 5.91 11.37 -14.87
C PRO A 29 4.56 11.57 -15.57
N ASP A 30 4.46 12.62 -16.38
CA ASP A 30 3.33 12.93 -17.27
C ASP A 30 3.12 11.76 -18.26
N GLY A 31 2.43 10.71 -17.79
CA GLY A 31 2.01 9.56 -18.58
C GLY A 31 0.65 9.83 -19.22
N ASP A 32 0.53 10.93 -19.96
CA ASP A 32 -0.74 11.46 -20.49
C ASP A 32 -1.16 10.87 -21.85
N GLU A 33 -0.83 9.61 -22.15
CA GLU A 33 -1.34 8.97 -23.38
C GLU A 33 -1.66 7.48 -23.23
N VAL A 34 -1.50 6.89 -22.05
CA VAL A 34 -1.85 5.49 -21.79
C VAL A 34 -2.99 5.45 -20.80
N GLU A 35 -4.15 4.94 -21.23
CA GLU A 35 -5.24 4.66 -20.29
C GLU A 35 -4.73 3.57 -19.34
N TYR A 36 -4.61 3.92 -18.08
CA TYR A 36 -4.27 2.96 -17.05
C TYR A 36 -5.46 2.03 -16.82
N ALA A 37 -5.19 0.74 -16.66
CA ALA A 37 -6.26 -0.21 -16.38
C ALA A 37 -6.90 0.09 -15.01
N GLU A 38 -8.21 -0.15 -14.88
CA GLU A 38 -8.90 -0.08 -13.60
C GLU A 38 -8.80 -1.43 -12.87
N CYS A 39 -8.49 -1.41 -11.57
CA CYS A 39 -8.46 -2.61 -10.76
C CYS A 39 -9.87 -3.18 -10.56
N VAL A 40 -10.09 -4.46 -10.84
CA VAL A 40 -11.42 -5.08 -10.73
C VAL A 40 -11.93 -5.22 -9.28
N LEU A 41 -11.06 -5.09 -8.27
CA LEU A 41 -11.43 -5.21 -6.86
C LEU A 41 -11.72 -3.85 -6.20
N CYS A 42 -10.86 -2.84 -6.42
CA CYS A 42 -10.99 -1.53 -5.78
C CYS A 42 -11.49 -0.43 -6.72
N ARG A 43 -11.53 -0.66 -8.04
CA ARG A 43 -11.87 0.32 -9.09
C ARG A 43 -10.99 1.57 -9.08
N GLU A 44 -9.77 1.44 -8.56
CA GLU A 44 -8.77 2.50 -8.61
C GLU A 44 -7.88 2.30 -9.83
N ARG A 45 -7.41 3.41 -10.38
CA ARG A 45 -6.49 3.43 -11.52
C ARG A 45 -5.19 2.73 -11.13
N THR A 46 -4.82 1.68 -11.86
CA THR A 46 -3.59 0.94 -11.59
C THR A 46 -2.36 1.73 -12.04
N GLU A 47 -1.17 1.37 -11.56
CA GLU A 47 0.09 1.88 -12.09
C GLU A 47 0.43 1.30 -13.48
N TYR A 48 -0.29 0.25 -13.91
CA TYR A 48 -0.04 -0.43 -15.16
C TYR A 48 -0.91 0.14 -16.29
N PRO A 49 -0.32 0.43 -17.46
CA PRO A 49 -1.09 0.82 -18.65
C PRO A 49 -1.96 -0.36 -19.13
N GLU A 50 -3.10 -0.08 -19.77
CA GLU A 50 -3.98 -1.08 -20.39
C GLU A 50 -3.26 -2.03 -21.36
N THR A 51 -2.16 -1.54 -21.97
CA THR A 51 -1.29 -2.30 -22.88
C THR A 51 -0.57 -3.45 -22.18
N HIS A 52 -0.48 -3.43 -20.84
CA HIS A 52 0.10 -4.50 -20.05
C HIS A 52 -0.87 -5.68 -19.95
N LYS A 53 -0.86 -6.53 -20.98
CA LYS A 53 -1.78 -7.66 -21.11
C LYS A 53 -1.63 -8.65 -19.95
N GLY A 54 -2.74 -8.91 -19.26
CA GLY A 54 -2.87 -9.98 -18.27
C GLY A 54 -2.91 -9.53 -16.80
N ILE A 55 -2.74 -8.24 -16.51
CA ILE A 55 -2.80 -7.70 -15.14
C ILE A 55 -4.09 -6.90 -14.97
N THR A 56 -5.06 -7.44 -14.23
CA THR A 56 -6.36 -6.78 -13.93
C THR A 56 -6.47 -6.31 -12.47
N LEU A 57 -5.42 -6.52 -11.67
CA LEU A 57 -5.32 -6.13 -10.27
C LEU A 57 -4.26 -5.06 -10.10
N CYS A 58 -4.49 -4.09 -9.19
CA CYS A 58 -3.43 -3.20 -8.76
C CYS A 58 -2.39 -3.95 -7.92
N PRO A 59 -1.13 -3.46 -7.82
CA PRO A 59 -0.07 -4.10 -7.04
C PRO A 59 -0.45 -4.40 -5.58
N VAL A 60 -1.27 -3.53 -4.97
CA VAL A 60 -1.76 -3.71 -3.60
C VAL A 60 -2.71 -4.91 -3.50
N CYS A 61 -3.68 -4.98 -4.42
CA CYS A 61 -4.65 -6.07 -4.47
C CYS A 61 -3.99 -7.41 -4.81
N GLU A 62 -3.02 -7.42 -5.72
CA GLU A 62 -2.25 -8.62 -6.05
C GLU A 62 -1.56 -9.20 -4.81
N TRP A 63 -0.89 -8.35 -4.02
CA TRP A 63 -0.26 -8.77 -2.78
C TRP A 63 -1.27 -9.24 -1.71
N HIS A 64 -2.45 -8.62 -1.62
CA HIS A 64 -3.50 -9.08 -0.71
C HIS A 64 -4.02 -10.47 -1.08
N GLU A 65 -4.25 -10.75 -2.36
CA GLU A 65 -4.70 -12.06 -2.82
C GLU A 65 -3.61 -13.14 -2.60
N ALA A 66 -2.35 -12.81 -2.84
CA ALA A 66 -1.22 -13.69 -2.52
C ALA A 66 -1.15 -14.02 -1.02
N GLN A 67 -1.32 -13.05 -0.13
CA GLN A 67 -1.35 -13.32 1.31
C GLN A 67 -2.55 -14.16 1.74
N ARG A 68 -3.73 -13.89 1.18
CA ARG A 68 -4.94 -14.67 1.49
C ARG A 68 -4.74 -16.14 1.16
N SER A 69 -4.23 -16.43 -0.03
CA SER A 69 -3.93 -17.80 -0.44
C SER A 69 -2.83 -18.46 0.41
N ALA A 70 -1.84 -17.68 0.87
CA ALA A 70 -0.80 -18.18 1.77
C ALA A 70 -1.33 -18.53 3.19
N CYS A 71 -2.39 -17.87 3.65
CA CYS A 71 -2.92 -17.99 5.01
C CYS A 71 -4.28 -18.72 5.10
N SER A 72 -4.83 -19.22 3.99
CA SER A 72 -6.11 -19.95 3.94
C SER A 72 -5.96 -21.47 4.09
N GLY A 73 -4.89 -21.92 4.77
CA GLY A 73 -4.57 -23.33 5.01
C GLY A 73 -5.38 -23.94 6.15
#